data_AF-A0A6L7WED5-F1
#
_entry.id   AF-A0A6L7WED5-F1
#
_cell.length_a   1.000
_cell.length_b   1.000
_cell.length_c   1.000
_cell.angle_alpha   90.00
_cell.angle_beta   90.00
_cell.angle_gamma   90.00
#
_symmetry.space_group_name_H-M   'P 1'
#
loop_
_entity.id
_entity.type
_entity.pdbx_description
1 polymer ?
#
loop_
_entity_poly.entity_id
_entity_poly.type
_entity_poly.pdbx_seq_one_letter_code
_entity_poly.pdbx_strand_id
1 'polypeptide(L)'
;MGSLPRLKLRLGRVIQGQQKGVDTLITLDLLTLARERAIATAYLLTGDEDLREAVLAAQSLGIQVVLLGTPPIEGSRQSFALIDECDEHIVLDEEFWEPYFSPVQHMPRPYVPPSDDDDEDWDAPEEERARRFGTRYCELWLSEAYPDQVHQVTERLPGIPVEVDAPMLRAAEVEFGPLREREDLRRAVRQGFSSYFVSVVLPDTE
;
A
#
# COMPACT_ATOMS: atom_id res chain seq x y z
N MET A 1 -5.75 -21.61 -9.89
CA MET A 1 -4.45 -21.56 -9.19
C MET A 1 -4.07 -22.97 -8.80
N GLY A 2 -3.07 -23.53 -9.49
CA GLY A 2 -2.74 -24.96 -9.43
C GLY A 2 -2.02 -25.35 -8.14
N SER A 3 -2.27 -26.57 -7.67
CA SER A 3 -1.59 -27.18 -6.53
C SER A 3 -0.11 -27.38 -6.86
N LEU A 4 0.77 -26.53 -6.34
CA LEU A 4 2.20 -26.79 -6.37
C LEU A 4 2.53 -27.94 -5.41
N PRO A 5 3.43 -28.87 -5.77
CA PRO A 5 3.83 -29.93 -4.87
C PRO A 5 4.47 -29.35 -3.61
N ARG A 6 4.09 -29.87 -2.44
CA ARG A 6 4.57 -29.44 -1.11
C ARG A 6 4.21 -27.99 -0.74
N LEU A 7 3.24 -27.39 -1.42
CA LEU A 7 2.72 -26.07 -1.09
C LEU A 7 1.28 -26.18 -0.57
N LYS A 8 1.03 -25.63 0.61
CA LYS A 8 -0.32 -25.49 1.16
C LYS A 8 -0.66 -24.00 1.21
N LEU A 9 -1.58 -23.56 0.36
CA LEU A 9 -2.09 -22.19 0.37
C LEU A 9 -3.23 -22.08 1.40
N ARG A 10 -3.11 -21.12 2.32
CA ARG A 10 -4.18 -20.75 3.25
C ARG A 10 -4.44 -19.26 3.12
N LEU A 11 -5.69 -18.91 2.85
CA LEU A 11 -6.10 -17.51 2.70
C LEU A 11 -6.78 -17.06 4.00
N GLY A 12 -6.37 -15.91 4.52
CA GLY A 12 -7.11 -15.21 5.56
C GLY A 12 -8.49 -14.74 5.08
N ARG A 13 -9.28 -14.16 5.99
CA ARG A 13 -10.59 -13.59 5.65
C ARG A 13 -10.42 -12.18 5.13
N VAL A 14 -11.14 -11.82 4.07
CA VAL A 14 -11.18 -10.44 3.58
C VAL A 14 -12.32 -9.71 4.28
N ILE A 15 -11.99 -8.71 5.11
CA ILE A 15 -12.96 -7.85 5.80
C ILE A 15 -12.63 -6.42 5.41
N GLN A 16 -13.57 -5.73 4.73
CA GLN A 16 -13.39 -4.35 4.23
C GLN A 16 -12.13 -4.16 3.38
N GLY A 17 -11.82 -5.14 2.51
CA GLY A 17 -10.64 -5.10 1.65
C GLY A 17 -9.31 -5.36 2.36
N GLN A 18 -9.31 -5.60 3.67
CA GLN A 18 -8.13 -5.98 4.44
C GLN A 18 -8.15 -7.49 4.71
N GLN A 19 -7.01 -8.15 4.51
CA GLN A 19 -6.86 -9.55 4.89
C GLN A 19 -6.62 -9.65 6.40
N LYS A 20 -7.46 -10.41 7.10
CA LYS A 20 -7.39 -10.62 8.55
C LYS A 20 -7.26 -12.10 8.90
N GLY A 21 -6.63 -12.39 10.03
CA GLY A 21 -6.53 -13.74 10.61
C GLY A 21 -5.45 -14.61 9.96
N VAL A 22 -4.51 -14.03 9.23
CA VAL A 22 -3.37 -14.76 8.65
C VAL A 22 -2.37 -15.13 9.75
N ASP A 23 -2.11 -14.20 10.66
CA ASP A 23 -1.39 -14.35 11.94
C ASP A 23 -1.86 -15.58 12.74
N THR A 24 -3.18 -15.71 12.92
CA THR A 24 -3.78 -16.82 13.66
C THR A 24 -3.57 -18.14 12.93
N LEU A 25 -3.67 -18.14 11.60
CA LEU A 25 -3.45 -19.34 10.78
C LEU A 25 -1.98 -19.79 10.81
N ILE A 26 -1.03 -18.85 10.73
CA ILE A 26 0.40 -19.13 10.86
C ILE A 26 0.70 -19.70 12.24
N THR A 27 0.21 -19.05 13.30
CA THR A 27 0.38 -19.51 14.69
C THR A 27 -0.14 -20.93 14.88
N LEU A 28 -1.34 -21.22 14.40
CA LEU A 28 -1.95 -22.55 14.52
C LEU A 28 -1.10 -23.62 13.80
N ASP A 29 -0.67 -23.34 12.58
CA ASP A 29 0.11 -24.30 11.79
C ASP A 29 1.50 -24.51 12.41
N LEU A 30 2.18 -23.45 12.84
CA LEU A 30 3.47 -23.54 13.53
C LEU A 30 3.37 -24.39 14.80
N LEU A 31 2.42 -24.10 15.69
CA LEU A 31 2.26 -24.83 16.95
C LEU A 31 1.80 -26.27 16.74
N THR A 32 0.97 -26.53 15.72
CA THR A 32 0.58 -27.90 15.37
C THR A 32 1.80 -28.70 14.92
N LEU A 33 2.58 -28.17 13.98
CA LEU A 33 3.78 -28.85 13.48
C LEU A 33 4.82 -29.06 14.59
N ALA A 34 4.98 -28.09 15.49
CA ALA A 34 5.85 -28.17 16.65
C ALA A 34 5.40 -29.27 17.63
N ARG A 35 4.12 -29.27 18.03
CA ARG A 35 3.57 -30.26 18.98
C ARG A 35 3.66 -31.69 18.45
N GLU A 36 3.35 -31.88 17.17
CA GLU A 36 3.41 -33.20 16.53
C GLU A 36 4.85 -33.61 16.17
N ARG A 37 5.84 -32.75 16.44
CA ARG A 37 7.27 -32.95 16.08
C ARG A 37 7.46 -33.28 14.60
N ALA A 38 6.62 -32.68 13.76
CA ALA A 38 6.66 -32.88 12.31
C ALA A 38 7.79 -32.08 11.64
N ILE A 39 8.33 -31.08 12.34
CA ILE A 39 9.45 -30.25 11.93
C ILE A 39 10.46 -30.17 13.08
N ALA A 40 11.70 -29.81 12.76
CA ALA A 40 12.73 -29.43 13.74
C ALA A 40 13.08 -27.94 13.65
N THR A 41 12.87 -27.34 12.48
CA THR A 41 13.15 -25.94 12.18
C THR A 41 11.99 -25.35 11.40
N ALA A 42 11.59 -24.13 11.76
CA ALA A 42 10.64 -23.32 11.02
C ALA A 42 11.34 -22.11 10.42
N TYR A 43 11.20 -21.90 9.11
CA TYR A 43 11.58 -20.65 8.45
C TYR A 43 10.33 -19.78 8.34
N LEU A 44 10.35 -18.63 8.98
CA LEU A 44 9.21 -17.72 9.06
C LEU A 44 9.53 -16.45 8.28
N LEU A 45 8.78 -16.15 7.22
CA LEU A 45 8.88 -14.89 6.48
C LEU A 45 7.73 -13.99 6.93
N THR A 46 8.01 -13.01 7.78
CA THR A 46 7.02 -12.07 8.32
C THR A 46 7.67 -10.75 8.75
N GLY A 47 6.90 -9.66 8.73
CA GLY A 47 7.24 -8.41 9.41
C GLY A 47 6.38 -8.13 10.64
N ASP A 48 5.44 -9.03 10.96
CA ASP A 48 4.40 -8.85 11.97
C ASP A 48 4.87 -9.29 13.37
N GLU A 49 4.89 -8.35 14.32
CA GLU A 49 5.28 -8.59 15.72
C GLU A 49 4.32 -9.53 16.45
N ASP A 50 3.06 -9.62 16.02
CA ASP A 50 2.02 -10.41 16.70
C ASP A 50 2.34 -11.91 16.73
N LEU A 51 3.28 -12.38 15.89
CA LEU A 51 3.73 -13.77 15.87
C LEU A 51 4.76 -14.11 16.96
N ARG A 52 5.26 -13.13 17.73
CA ARG A 52 6.30 -13.35 18.75
C ARG A 52 5.92 -14.39 19.79
N GLU A 53 4.69 -14.34 20.30
CA GLU A 53 4.20 -15.32 21.30
C GLU A 53 4.11 -16.74 20.71
N ALA A 54 3.82 -16.86 19.41
CA ALA A 54 3.79 -18.15 18.73
C ALA A 54 5.21 -18.72 18.56
N VAL A 55 6.21 -17.87 18.31
CA VAL A 55 7.63 -18.25 18.23
C VAL A 55 8.10 -18.80 19.57
N LEU A 56 7.87 -18.06 20.66
CA LEU A 56 8.18 -18.48 22.03
C LEU A 56 7.58 -19.86 22.35
N ALA A 57 6.29 -20.03 22.06
CA ALA A 57 5.60 -21.29 22.31
C ALA A 57 6.16 -22.45 21.45
N ALA A 58 6.55 -22.20 20.20
CA ALA A 58 7.16 -23.22 19.34
C ALA A 58 8.56 -23.62 19.82
N GLN A 59 9.39 -22.65 20.23
CA GLN A 59 10.72 -22.91 20.80
C GLN A 59 10.65 -23.71 22.10
N SER A 60 9.63 -23.46 22.94
CA SER A 60 9.37 -24.26 24.15
C SER A 60 9.09 -25.74 23.85
N LEU A 61 8.65 -26.05 22.63
CA LEU A 61 8.42 -27.41 22.14
C LEU A 61 9.67 -28.02 21.47
N GLY A 62 10.78 -27.29 21.43
CA GLY A 62 12.07 -27.75 20.89
C GLY A 62 12.27 -27.47 19.40
N ILE A 63 11.51 -26.55 18.81
CA ILE A 63 11.66 -26.14 17.41
C ILE A 63 12.56 -24.91 17.33
N GLN A 64 13.53 -24.92 16.41
CA GLN A 64 14.29 -23.72 16.06
C GLN A 64 13.48 -22.85 15.09
N VAL A 65 13.48 -21.54 15.31
CA VAL A 65 12.77 -20.58 14.45
C VAL A 65 13.76 -19.62 13.82
N VAL A 66 13.85 -19.67 12.49
CA VAL A 66 14.66 -18.77 11.66
C VAL A 66 13.74 -17.73 11.02
N LEU A 67 13.96 -16.46 11.33
CA LEU A 67 13.22 -15.36 10.72
C LEU A 67 13.88 -14.99 9.39
N LEU A 68 13.08 -14.96 8.33
CA LEU A 68 13.48 -14.44 7.02
C LEU A 68 13.00 -12.99 6.90
N GLY A 69 13.86 -12.14 6.34
CA GLY A 69 13.60 -10.71 6.17
C GLY A 69 13.96 -10.18 4.80
N THR A 70 13.47 -8.98 4.52
CA THR A 70 13.86 -8.17 3.36
C THR A 70 14.83 -7.08 3.80
N PRO A 71 15.61 -6.47 2.89
CA PRO A 71 16.44 -5.33 3.22
C PRO A 71 15.55 -4.21 3.79
N PRO A 72 16.04 -3.43 4.78
CA PRO A 72 15.28 -2.34 5.34
C PRO A 72 15.02 -1.27 4.28
N ILE A 73 13.75 -0.92 4.08
CA ILE A 73 13.33 0.21 3.23
C ILE A 73 12.94 1.35 4.17
N GLU A 74 13.16 2.62 3.77
CA GLU A 74 12.74 3.77 4.58
C GLU A 74 11.26 3.65 5.01
N GLY A 75 11.03 3.65 6.32
CA GLY A 75 9.68 3.53 6.91
C GLY A 75 9.15 2.10 7.09
N SER A 76 9.80 1.08 6.52
CA SER A 76 9.48 -0.33 6.78
C SER A 76 10.50 -0.93 7.75
N ARG A 77 10.04 -1.39 8.91
CA ARG A 77 10.88 -2.08 9.88
C ARG A 77 10.23 -3.38 10.28
N GLN A 78 10.93 -4.48 10.05
CA GLN A 78 10.62 -5.73 10.74
C GLN A 78 10.74 -5.51 12.24
N SER A 79 9.90 -6.18 13.02
CA SER A 79 9.89 -6.00 14.48
C SER A 79 11.21 -6.45 15.11
N PHE A 80 11.86 -5.55 15.82
CA PHE A 80 13.07 -5.86 16.60
C PHE A 80 12.79 -6.89 17.70
N ALA A 81 11.63 -6.81 18.35
CA ALA A 81 11.25 -7.76 19.39
C ALA A 81 11.09 -9.19 18.84
N LEU A 82 10.63 -9.32 17.59
CA LEU A 82 10.55 -10.61 16.92
C LEU A 82 11.94 -11.12 16.49
N ILE A 83 12.80 -10.22 15.99
CA ILE A 83 14.19 -10.56 15.63
C ILE A 83 14.95 -11.09 16.86
N ASP A 84 14.82 -10.41 18.00
CA ASP A 84 15.49 -10.79 19.26
C ASP A 84 15.00 -12.13 19.82
N GLU A 85 13.76 -12.53 19.49
CA GLU A 85 13.17 -13.78 19.96
C GLU A 85 13.55 -14.99 19.10
N CYS A 86 13.73 -14.78 17.79
CA CYS A 86 14.08 -15.86 16.87
C CYS A 86 15.52 -16.35 17.08
N ASP A 87 15.76 -17.64 16.79
CA ASP A 87 17.10 -18.25 16.95
C ASP A 87 18.12 -17.69 15.94
N GLU A 88 17.65 -17.30 14.76
CA GLU A 88 18.45 -16.72 13.68
C GLU A 88 17.60 -15.76 12.84
N HIS A 89 18.22 -14.71 12.32
CA HIS A 89 17.59 -13.77 11.38
C HIS A 89 18.43 -13.70 10.10
N ILE A 90 17.82 -14.09 8.98
CA ILE A 90 18.44 -14.06 7.66
C ILE A 90 17.72 -13.00 6.82
N VAL A 91 18.47 -11.97 6.43
CA VAL A 91 17.98 -10.97 5.47
C VAL A 91 18.36 -11.45 4.06
N LEU A 92 17.36 -11.63 3.22
CA LEU A 92 17.54 -11.95 1.80
C LEU A 92 17.67 -10.64 1.04
N ASP A 93 18.77 -10.48 0.30
CA ASP A 93 19.11 -9.27 -0.44
C ASP A 93 18.23 -9.04 -1.67
N GLU A 94 18.39 -7.89 -2.31
CA GLU A 94 17.58 -7.50 -3.48
C GLU A 94 17.78 -8.49 -4.63
N GLU A 95 19.02 -8.94 -4.84
CA GLU A 95 19.42 -9.91 -5.85
C GLU A 95 18.69 -11.26 -5.71
N PHE A 96 18.35 -11.68 -4.48
CA PHE A 96 17.52 -12.85 -4.24
C PHE A 96 16.07 -12.65 -4.73
N TRP A 97 15.49 -11.46 -4.54
CA TRP A 97 14.07 -11.20 -4.81
C TRP A 97 13.78 -10.88 -6.29
N GLU A 98 14.69 -10.17 -6.96
CA GLU A 98 14.55 -9.71 -8.35
C GLU A 98 14.03 -10.78 -9.35
N PRO A 99 14.49 -12.05 -9.30
CA PRO A 99 14.03 -13.07 -10.25
C PRO A 99 12.59 -13.54 -10.02
N TYR A 100 12.05 -13.33 -8.81
CA TYR A 100 10.77 -13.89 -8.37
C TYR A 100 9.67 -12.85 -8.23
N PHE A 101 10.03 -11.59 -8.01
CA PHE A 101 9.09 -10.49 -7.78
C PHE A 101 9.43 -9.32 -8.70
N SER A 102 8.41 -8.73 -9.31
CA SER A 102 8.52 -7.39 -9.89
C SER A 102 8.00 -6.38 -8.87
N PRO A 103 8.66 -5.22 -8.69
CA PRO A 103 8.11 -4.14 -7.88
C PRO A 103 6.67 -3.86 -8.30
N VAL A 104 5.75 -3.86 -7.33
CA VAL A 104 4.41 -3.35 -7.57
C VAL A 104 4.58 -1.85 -7.75
N GLN A 105 4.41 -1.37 -8.98
CA GLN A 105 4.34 0.06 -9.26
C GLN A 105 3.11 0.62 -8.55
N HIS A 106 3.31 1.14 -7.34
CA HIS A 106 2.24 1.79 -6.59
C HIS A 106 1.79 3.00 -7.40
N MET A 107 0.48 3.25 -7.45
CA MET A 107 0.00 4.50 -8.04
C MET A 107 0.62 5.68 -7.29
N PRO A 108 1.12 6.71 -8.00
CA PRO A 108 1.72 7.89 -7.40
C PRO A 108 0.78 8.54 -6.38
N ARG A 109 1.39 9.09 -5.32
CA ARG A 109 0.71 9.83 -4.25
C ARG A 109 1.50 11.11 -3.98
N PRO A 110 1.51 12.05 -4.93
CA PRO A 110 2.32 13.25 -4.82
C PRO A 110 1.88 14.08 -3.62
N TYR A 111 2.84 14.73 -2.98
CA TYR A 111 2.56 15.79 -2.03
C TYR A 111 2.21 17.06 -2.80
N VAL A 112 0.99 17.58 -2.62
CA VAL A 112 0.61 18.89 -3.14
C VAL A 112 0.91 19.92 -2.05
N PRO A 113 1.84 20.86 -2.27
CA PRO A 113 2.05 21.93 -1.32
C PRO A 113 0.77 22.78 -1.20
N PRO A 114 0.43 23.26 0.02
CA PRO A 114 -0.68 24.19 0.20
C PRO A 114 -0.55 25.39 -0.74
N SER A 115 -1.67 26.00 -1.11
CA SER A 115 -1.61 27.37 -1.66
C SER A 115 -1.01 28.32 -0.62
N ASP A 116 -0.07 29.16 -1.04
CA ASP A 116 0.50 30.20 -0.19
C ASP A 116 -0.44 31.41 -0.18
N ASP A 117 -0.47 32.19 0.91
CA ASP A 117 -1.32 33.39 1.02
C ASP A 117 -0.99 34.48 -0.02
N ASP A 118 0.20 34.40 -0.63
CA ASP A 118 0.68 35.27 -1.71
C ASP A 118 0.30 34.76 -3.12
N ASP A 119 -0.37 33.60 -3.21
CA ASP A 119 -0.93 33.13 -4.48
C ASP A 119 -1.95 34.17 -4.96
N GLU A 120 -1.89 34.54 -6.25
CA GLU A 120 -2.67 35.58 -6.95
C GLU A 120 -4.21 35.39 -6.90
N ASP A 121 -4.64 34.40 -6.11
CA ASP A 121 -5.89 33.67 -6.18
C ASP A 121 -6.43 33.25 -4.80
N TRP A 122 -5.84 33.69 -3.68
CA TRP A 122 -6.35 33.40 -2.33
C TRP A 122 -7.83 33.80 -2.16
N ASP A 123 -8.23 34.92 -2.78
CA ASP A 123 -9.59 35.45 -2.78
C ASP A 123 -10.55 34.71 -3.74
N ALA A 124 -10.06 33.72 -4.50
CA ALA A 124 -10.92 32.95 -5.39
C ALA A 124 -11.93 32.11 -4.58
N PRO A 125 -13.14 31.88 -5.13
CA PRO A 125 -14.12 31.00 -4.51
C PRO A 125 -13.51 29.63 -4.18
N GLU A 126 -13.86 29.05 -3.03
CA GLU A 126 -13.28 27.76 -2.60
C GLU A 126 -13.47 26.64 -3.64
N GLU A 127 -14.56 26.65 -4.40
CA GLU A 127 -14.78 25.70 -5.50
C GLU A 127 -13.73 25.83 -6.61
N GLU A 128 -13.32 27.06 -6.96
CA GLU A 128 -12.29 27.31 -7.96
C GLU A 128 -10.91 26.88 -7.44
N ARG A 129 -10.61 27.22 -6.17
CA ARG A 129 -9.39 26.76 -5.49
C ARG A 129 -9.32 25.23 -5.43
N ALA A 130 -10.43 24.57 -5.10
CA ALA A 130 -10.53 23.11 -5.08
C ALA A 130 -10.33 22.50 -6.49
N ARG A 131 -10.87 23.14 -7.54
CA ARG A 131 -10.62 22.71 -8.92
C ARG A 131 -9.14 22.82 -9.27
N ARG A 132 -8.49 23.95 -8.98
CA ARG A 132 -7.05 24.14 -9.21
C ARG A 132 -6.20 23.15 -8.40
N PHE A 133 -6.59 22.84 -7.17
CA PHE A 133 -5.95 21.78 -6.39
C PHE A 133 -5.95 20.45 -7.14
N GLY A 134 -7.11 20.05 -7.70
CA GLY A 134 -7.22 18.85 -8.51
C GLY A 134 -6.30 18.85 -9.74
N THR A 135 -6.15 20.00 -10.38
CA THR A 135 -5.21 20.21 -11.50
C THR A 135 -3.76 20.02 -11.07
N ARG A 136 -3.31 20.69 -9.99
CA ARG A 136 -1.94 20.54 -9.45
C ARG A 136 -1.65 19.11 -9.04
N TYR A 137 -2.61 18.43 -8.39
CA TYR A 137 -2.49 17.03 -8.03
C TYR A 137 -2.29 16.16 -9.28
N CYS A 138 -3.07 16.39 -10.34
CA CYS A 138 -2.94 15.64 -11.59
C CYS A 138 -1.60 15.85 -12.29
N GLU A 139 -1.10 17.08 -12.32
CA GLU A 139 0.21 17.42 -12.87
C GLU A 139 1.34 16.66 -12.18
N LEU A 140 1.39 16.73 -10.84
CA LEU A 140 2.37 16.00 -10.06
C LEU A 140 2.21 14.49 -10.23
N TRP A 141 0.97 14.00 -10.26
CA TRP A 141 0.69 12.59 -10.44
C TRP A 141 1.20 12.08 -11.80
N LEU A 142 0.96 12.82 -12.88
CA LEU A 142 1.45 12.49 -14.22
C LEU A 142 2.98 12.55 -14.32
N SER A 143 3.64 13.40 -13.54
CA SER A 143 5.10 13.48 -13.50
C SER A 143 5.77 12.23 -12.90
N GLU A 144 5.03 11.50 -12.06
CA GLU A 144 5.50 10.29 -11.37
C GLU A 144 4.90 8.98 -11.95
N ALA A 145 3.83 9.07 -12.76
CA ALA A 145 3.07 7.91 -13.22
C ALA A 145 3.75 7.13 -14.35
N TYR A 146 3.62 5.80 -14.30
CA TYR A 146 4.04 4.91 -15.38
C TYR A 146 2.98 4.81 -16.49
N PRO A 147 3.37 4.47 -17.75
CA PRO A 147 2.45 4.44 -18.89
C PRO A 147 1.22 3.53 -18.71
N ASP A 148 1.36 2.40 -18.03
CA ASP A 148 0.28 1.47 -17.73
C ASP A 148 -0.70 2.05 -16.69
N GLN A 149 -0.22 2.83 -15.73
CA GLN A 149 -1.05 3.51 -14.74
C GLN A 149 -1.86 4.64 -15.39
N VAL A 150 -1.23 5.41 -16.31
CA VAL A 150 -1.93 6.41 -17.13
C VAL A 150 -3.03 5.72 -17.94
N HIS A 151 -2.73 4.59 -18.57
CA HIS A 151 -3.71 3.82 -19.33
C HIS A 151 -4.90 3.36 -18.47
N GLN A 152 -4.65 2.88 -17.24
CA GLN A 152 -5.71 2.49 -16.29
C GLN A 152 -6.65 3.65 -15.92
N VAL A 153 -6.13 4.86 -15.76
CA VAL A 153 -6.96 6.05 -15.51
C VAL A 153 -7.77 6.39 -16.76
N THR A 154 -7.15 6.39 -17.94
CA THR A 154 -7.80 6.63 -19.23
C THR A 154 -9.01 5.71 -19.45
N GLU A 155 -8.87 4.41 -19.19
CA GLU A 155 -9.95 3.43 -19.37
C GLU A 155 -11.14 3.63 -18.42
N ARG A 156 -10.93 4.28 -17.25
CA ARG A 156 -11.99 4.50 -16.26
C ARG A 156 -12.73 5.82 -16.43
N LEU A 157 -12.23 6.76 -17.24
CA LEU A 157 -12.87 8.06 -17.44
C LEU A 157 -14.32 7.90 -17.94
N PRO A 158 -15.27 8.71 -17.45
CA PRO A 158 -15.09 9.92 -16.64
C PRO A 158 -14.86 9.69 -15.13
N GLY A 159 -14.84 8.44 -14.66
CA GLY A 159 -14.53 8.09 -13.27
C GLY A 159 -13.03 8.06 -12.98
N ILE A 160 -12.63 8.48 -11.79
CA ILE A 160 -11.24 8.37 -11.31
C ILE A 160 -11.09 7.07 -10.52
N PRO A 161 -10.05 6.25 -10.76
CA PRO A 161 -9.77 5.07 -9.95
C PRO A 161 -9.71 5.39 -8.45
N VAL A 162 -10.25 4.53 -7.58
CA VAL A 162 -10.26 4.77 -6.12
C VAL A 162 -8.84 4.91 -5.55
N GLU A 163 -7.89 4.26 -6.20
CA GLU A 163 -6.46 4.28 -5.90
C GLU A 163 -5.83 5.67 -6.11
N VAL A 164 -6.42 6.51 -6.98
CA VAL A 164 -6.05 7.92 -7.20
C VAL A 164 -6.99 8.87 -6.46
N ASP A 165 -8.31 8.61 -6.50
CA ASP A 165 -9.34 9.47 -5.91
C ASP A 165 -9.19 9.60 -4.39
N ALA A 166 -8.99 8.48 -3.68
CA ALA A 166 -8.92 8.52 -2.22
C ALA A 166 -7.68 9.26 -1.69
N PRO A 167 -6.45 9.04 -2.21
CA PRO A 167 -5.30 9.88 -1.84
C PRO A 167 -5.48 11.35 -2.22
N MET A 168 -6.01 11.65 -3.41
CA MET A 168 -6.25 13.01 -3.88
C MET A 168 -7.19 13.78 -2.93
N LEU A 169 -8.32 13.17 -2.55
CA LEU A 169 -9.27 13.81 -1.63
C LEU A 169 -8.68 13.96 -0.23
N ARG A 170 -7.87 13.02 0.26
CA ARG A 170 -7.15 13.18 1.54
C ARG A 170 -6.13 14.31 1.49
N ALA A 171 -5.43 14.48 0.38
CA ALA A 171 -4.51 15.59 0.19
C ALA A 171 -5.28 16.93 0.17
N ALA A 172 -6.44 16.97 -0.48
CA ALA A 172 -7.31 18.15 -0.48
C ALA A 172 -7.85 18.48 0.93
N GLU A 173 -8.14 17.48 1.77
CA GLU A 173 -8.58 17.69 3.15
C GLU A 173 -7.53 18.42 4.02
N VAL A 174 -6.25 18.37 3.66
CA VAL A 174 -5.19 19.13 4.33
C VAL A 174 -5.35 20.64 4.08
N GLU A 175 -5.81 21.04 2.89
CA GLU A 175 -5.97 22.45 2.50
C GLU A 175 -7.37 22.99 2.83
N PHE A 176 -8.43 22.23 2.55
CA PHE A 176 -9.82 22.69 2.66
C PHE A 176 -10.53 22.22 3.92
N GLY A 177 -9.86 21.45 4.79
CA GLY A 177 -10.45 20.77 5.92
C GLY A 177 -11.34 19.58 5.50
N PRO A 178 -12.13 19.00 6.42
CA PRO A 178 -12.91 17.79 6.16
C PRO A 178 -13.88 17.95 4.98
N LEU A 179 -13.77 17.06 3.99
CA LEU A 179 -14.57 17.14 2.75
C LEU A 179 -15.79 16.22 2.76
N ARG A 180 -16.01 15.44 3.82
CA ARG A 180 -17.05 14.40 3.90
C ARG A 180 -18.46 14.91 3.60
N GLU A 181 -18.79 16.11 4.05
CA GLU A 181 -20.10 16.76 3.88
C GLU A 181 -20.09 17.85 2.79
N ARG A 182 -18.95 18.04 2.11
CA ARG A 182 -18.71 19.09 1.12
C ARG A 182 -18.63 18.52 -0.29
N GLU A 183 -19.78 18.09 -0.81
CA GLU A 183 -19.85 17.41 -2.12
C GLU A 183 -19.47 18.33 -3.29
N ASP A 184 -19.75 19.63 -3.15
CA ASP A 184 -19.32 20.70 -4.05
C ASP A 184 -17.80 20.70 -4.27
N LEU A 185 -17.02 20.73 -3.18
CA LEU A 185 -15.56 20.73 -3.27
C LEU A 185 -15.02 19.41 -3.80
N ARG A 186 -15.57 18.28 -3.34
CA ARG A 186 -15.14 16.96 -3.85
C ARG A 186 -15.35 16.85 -5.36
N ARG A 187 -16.45 17.40 -5.87
CA ARG A 187 -16.74 17.44 -7.31
C ARG A 187 -15.76 18.37 -8.02
N ALA A 188 -15.46 19.53 -7.45
CA ALA A 188 -14.52 20.49 -8.02
C ALA A 188 -13.11 19.91 -8.13
N VAL A 189 -12.58 19.27 -7.08
CA VAL A 189 -11.26 18.60 -7.09
C VAL A 189 -11.20 17.56 -8.21
N ARG A 190 -12.21 16.69 -8.32
CA ARG A 190 -12.26 15.67 -9.38
C ARG A 190 -12.37 16.28 -10.77
N GLN A 191 -13.15 17.34 -10.92
CA GLN A 191 -13.27 18.05 -12.19
C GLN A 191 -11.91 18.62 -12.61
N GLY A 192 -11.18 19.25 -11.69
CA GLY A 192 -9.85 19.78 -11.95
C GLY A 192 -8.85 18.72 -12.39
N PHE A 193 -8.85 17.56 -11.72
CA PHE A 193 -8.04 16.42 -12.11
C PHE A 193 -8.39 15.92 -13.51
N SER A 194 -9.67 15.59 -13.76
CA SER A 194 -10.11 15.02 -15.02
C SER A 194 -9.91 15.97 -16.20
N SER A 195 -10.19 17.26 -16.03
CA SER A 195 -10.00 18.26 -17.08
C SER A 195 -8.52 18.38 -17.48
N TYR A 196 -7.62 18.43 -16.50
CA TYR A 196 -6.19 18.47 -16.78
C TYR A 196 -5.70 17.17 -17.42
N PHE A 197 -6.09 16.02 -16.87
CA PHE A 197 -5.73 14.71 -17.40
C PHE A 197 -6.12 14.56 -18.88
N VAL A 198 -7.36 14.90 -19.24
CA VAL A 198 -7.82 14.85 -20.63
C VAL A 198 -7.01 15.81 -21.51
N SER A 199 -6.77 17.04 -21.05
CA SER A 199 -6.02 18.03 -21.83
C SER A 199 -4.58 17.61 -22.16
N VAL A 200 -3.94 16.83 -21.29
CA VAL A 200 -2.54 16.39 -21.45
C VAL A 200 -2.45 15.03 -22.14
N VAL A 201 -3.30 14.08 -21.76
CA VAL A 201 -3.21 12.67 -22.18
C VAL A 201 -4.05 12.38 -23.42
N LEU A 202 -5.14 13.12 -23.63
CA LEU A 202 -6.10 12.91 -24.73
C LEU A 202 -6.40 14.25 -25.47
N PRO A 203 -5.38 14.91 -26.06
CA PRO A 203 -5.53 16.24 -26.64
C PRO A 203 -6.46 16.30 -27.87
N ASP A 204 -6.69 15.17 -28.55
CA ASP A 204 -7.47 15.08 -29.80
C ASP A 204 -8.95 14.71 -29.60
N THR A 205 -9.50 14.88 -28.40
CA THR A 205 -10.89 14.47 -28.06
C THR A 205 -11.92 15.60 -27.95
N GLU A 206 -11.60 16.80 -28.45
CA GLU A 206 -12.55 17.92 -28.57
C GLU A 206 -13.50 17.81 -29.78
#